data_AF-A0A5F8A8I8-F1
#
_entry.id   AF-A0A5F8A8I8-F1
#
_cell.length_a   1.000
_cell.length_b   1.000
_cell.length_c   1.000
_cell.angle_alpha   90.00
_cell.angle_beta   90.00
_cell.angle_gamma   90.00
#
_symmetry.space_group_name_H-M   'P 1'
#
loop_
_entity.id
_entity.type
_entity.pdbx_description
1 polymer ?
#
loop_
_entity_poly.entity_id
_entity_poly.type
_entity_poly.pdbx_seq_one_letter_code
_entity_poly.pdbx_strand_id
1 'polypeptide(L)'
;PGPLPLPSNNRIYRVALGKHNLEVEDEEGSLIVDVDTIYVHEKWISLLVLNDIALIKLAEHVELSDTIQVACLPEKDSLLPNDYPCYVTGWGRLWSEYRPWQIPRAFLKEAVCHPLSLSAFTFSCLCKPCSNNR
;
A
#
# COMPACT_ATOMS: atom_id res chain seq x y z
N PRO A 1 11.81 4.65 23.80
CA PRO A 1 11.00 4.97 22.60
C PRO A 1 10.10 3.78 22.25
N GLY A 2 8.82 3.86 22.64
CA GLY A 2 7.85 2.75 22.55
C GLY A 2 6.84 2.93 21.41
N PRO A 3 6.09 1.87 21.06
CA PRO A 3 4.98 1.97 20.13
C PRO A 3 4.00 3.03 20.61
N LEU A 4 3.54 3.89 19.70
CA LEU A 4 2.45 4.79 20.02
C LEU A 4 1.19 3.93 20.21
N PRO A 5 0.49 4.03 21.36
CA PRO A 5 -0.83 3.43 21.47
C PRO A 5 -1.71 3.97 20.34
N LEU A 6 -2.55 3.10 19.77
CA LEU A 6 -3.51 3.50 18.74
C LEU A 6 -4.19 4.80 19.19
N PRO A 7 -4.28 5.83 18.32
CA PRO A 7 -4.85 7.11 18.71
C PRO A 7 -6.20 6.87 19.38
N SER A 8 -6.40 7.46 20.56
CA SER A 8 -7.55 7.28 21.46
C SER A 8 -8.83 7.82 20.85
N ASN A 9 -9.29 7.16 19.81
CA ASN A 9 -10.56 7.31 19.14
C ASN A 9 -10.92 5.89 18.74
N ASN A 10 -12.15 5.46 19.03
CA ASN A 10 -12.66 4.08 18.92
C ASN A 10 -12.67 3.52 17.47
N ARG A 11 -11.56 3.64 16.74
CA ARG A 11 -11.38 3.27 15.34
C ARG A 11 -10.75 1.89 15.30
N ILE A 12 -11.57 0.92 14.91
CA ILE A 12 -11.13 -0.44 14.63
C ILE A 12 -10.62 -0.44 13.19
N TYR A 13 -9.36 -0.79 13.00
CA TYR A 13 -8.74 -0.92 11.69
C TYR A 13 -8.72 -2.38 11.27
N ARG A 14 -9.00 -2.62 9.98
CA ARG A 14 -8.91 -3.93 9.34
C ARG A 14 -8.16 -3.79 8.02
N VAL A 15 -7.44 -4.84 7.65
CA VAL A 15 -6.73 -4.93 6.38
C VAL A 15 -7.40 -5.99 5.54
N ALA A 16 -7.83 -5.61 4.34
CA ALA A 16 -8.34 -6.56 3.35
C ALA A 16 -7.23 -6.91 2.36
N LEU A 17 -6.92 -8.19 2.24
CA LEU A 17 -5.90 -8.77 1.39
C LEU A 17 -6.55 -9.53 0.23
N GLY A 18 -5.90 -9.57 -0.92
CA GLY A 18 -6.38 -10.33 -2.09
C GLY A 18 -7.68 -9.82 -2.71
N LYS A 19 -8.21 -8.66 -2.29
CA LYS A 19 -9.40 -8.08 -2.92
C LYS A 19 -9.10 -7.66 -4.35
N HIS A 20 -10.08 -7.82 -5.22
CA HIS A 20 -10.15 -7.21 -6.53
C HIS A 20 -11.39 -6.33 -6.66
N ASN A 21 -12.57 -6.77 -6.17
CA ASN A 21 -13.80 -5.97 -6.17
C ASN A 21 -14.21 -5.53 -4.76
N LEU A 22 -14.25 -4.22 -4.51
CA LEU A 22 -14.65 -3.65 -3.21
C LEU A 22 -16.14 -3.82 -2.88
N GLU A 23 -16.99 -4.05 -3.89
CA GLU A 23 -18.43 -4.23 -3.69
C GLU A 23 -18.80 -5.64 -3.24
N VAL A 24 -17.88 -6.60 -3.40
CA VAL A 24 -18.08 -7.99 -2.99
C VAL A 24 -17.45 -8.15 -1.62
N GLU A 25 -18.25 -8.44 -0.59
CA GLU A 25 -17.73 -8.65 0.77
C GLU A 25 -16.83 -9.88 0.83
N ASP A 26 -17.38 -11.05 0.48
CA ASP A 26 -16.71 -12.36 0.50
C ASP A 26 -16.25 -12.77 -0.91
N GLU A 27 -15.19 -12.11 -1.39
CA GLU A 27 -14.56 -12.45 -2.67
C GLU A 27 -13.61 -13.65 -2.49
N GLU A 28 -13.71 -14.65 -3.37
CA GLU A 28 -12.85 -15.83 -3.34
C GLU A 28 -11.37 -15.43 -3.43
N GLY A 29 -10.54 -15.97 -2.53
CA GLY A 29 -9.13 -15.60 -2.42
C GLY A 29 -8.87 -14.26 -1.72
N SER A 30 -9.89 -13.60 -1.17
CA SER A 30 -9.72 -12.43 -0.29
C SER A 30 -9.81 -12.81 1.19
N LEU A 31 -9.13 -12.02 2.03
CA LEU A 31 -9.14 -12.20 3.49
C LEU A 31 -9.22 -10.83 4.17
N ILE A 32 -10.00 -10.73 5.26
CA ILE A 32 -10.04 -9.55 6.11
C ILE A 32 -9.40 -9.91 7.45
N VAL A 33 -8.39 -9.14 7.85
CA VAL A 33 -7.60 -9.38 9.05
C VAL A 33 -7.63 -8.16 9.95
N ASP A 34 -7.74 -8.37 11.26
CA ASP A 34 -7.68 -7.30 12.25
C ASP A 34 -6.23 -6.78 12.42
N VAL A 35 -6.11 -5.53 12.86
CA VAL A 35 -4.83 -4.87 13.10
C VAL A 35 -4.41 -5.01 14.57
N ASP A 36 -3.19 -5.51 14.81
CA ASP A 36 -2.58 -5.57 16.15
C ASP A 36 -2.03 -4.21 16.55
N THR A 37 -1.15 -3.65 15.72
CA THR A 37 -0.39 -2.44 16.04
C THR A 37 -0.04 -1.66 14.79
N ILE A 38 -0.06 -0.32 14.90
CA ILE A 38 0.39 0.60 13.85
C ILE A 38 1.66 1.30 14.34
N TYR A 39 2.75 1.18 13.58
CA TYR A 39 4.03 1.82 13.84
C TYR A 39 4.23 3.00 12.89
N VAL A 40 3.99 4.21 13.37
CA VAL A 40 4.24 5.45 12.60
C VAL A 40 5.72 5.78 12.65
N HIS A 41 6.28 6.24 11.52
CA HIS A 41 7.69 6.64 11.47
C HIS A 41 8.00 7.73 12.50
N GLU A 42 9.06 7.51 13.29
CA GLU A 42 9.41 8.36 14.44
C GLU A 42 9.68 9.83 14.07
N LYS A 43 10.07 10.09 12.81
CA LYS A 43 10.35 11.42 12.25
C LYS A 43 9.21 11.95 11.34
N TRP A 44 8.00 11.41 11.45
CA TRP A 44 6.84 11.93 10.73
C TRP A 44 6.57 13.39 11.13
N ILE A 45 6.49 14.29 10.14
CA ILE A 45 6.15 15.70 10.35
C ILE A 45 4.94 16.05 9.48
N SER A 46 3.76 16.13 10.11
CA SER A 46 2.48 16.35 9.41
C SER A 46 2.42 17.67 8.64
N LEU A 47 3.01 18.75 9.18
CA LEU A 47 3.00 20.08 8.54
C LEU A 47 3.76 20.10 7.21
N LEU A 48 4.81 19.27 7.09
CA LEU A 48 5.70 19.24 5.93
C LEU A 48 5.52 17.99 5.08
N VAL A 49 4.66 17.05 5.50
CA VAL A 49 4.49 15.73 4.88
C VAL A 49 5.86 15.03 4.71
N LEU A 50 6.72 15.15 5.73
CA LEU A 50 8.06 14.53 5.73
C LEU A 50 8.03 13.19 6.43
N ASN A 51 8.65 12.18 5.81
CA ASN A 51 8.67 10.79 6.26
C ASN A 51 7.26 10.19 6.38
N ASP A 52 6.45 10.35 5.34
CA ASP A 52 5.09 9.81 5.24
C ASP A 52 5.08 8.29 5.06
N ILE A 53 5.43 7.56 6.13
CA ILE A 53 5.49 6.11 6.13
C ILE A 53 5.08 5.56 7.50
N ALA A 54 4.35 4.43 7.48
CA ALA A 54 3.97 3.68 8.67
C ALA A 54 3.91 2.19 8.34
N LEU A 55 4.12 1.34 9.35
CA LEU A 55 3.96 -0.11 9.25
C LEU A 55 2.72 -0.55 10.02
N ILE A 56 1.96 -1.48 9.45
CA ILE A 56 0.81 -2.09 10.10
C ILE A 56 1.17 -3.56 10.37
N LYS A 57 1.08 -3.97 11.64
CA LYS A 57 1.23 -5.35 12.06
C LYS A 57 -0.16 -5.98 12.16
N LEU A 58 -0.35 -7.08 11.45
CA LEU A 58 -1.58 -7.86 11.48
C LEU A 58 -1.71 -8.62 12.81
N ALA A 59 -2.95 -8.83 13.27
CA ALA A 59 -3.27 -9.60 14.47
C ALA A 59 -2.89 -11.08 14.36
N GLU A 60 -2.88 -11.61 13.15
CA GLU A 60 -2.55 -13.00 12.86
C GLU A 60 -1.67 -13.12 11.61
N HIS A 61 -0.99 -14.26 11.51
CA HIS A 61 -0.23 -14.62 10.32
C HIS A 61 -1.17 -14.90 9.15
N VAL A 62 -0.79 -14.47 7.95
CA VAL A 62 -1.54 -14.71 6.72
C VAL A 62 -0.73 -15.59 5.79
N GLU A 63 -1.31 -16.71 5.38
CA GLU A 63 -0.72 -17.59 4.38
C GLU A 63 -0.77 -16.96 2.99
N LEU A 64 0.30 -17.12 2.23
CA LEU A 64 0.38 -16.62 0.86
C LEU A 64 -0.43 -17.52 -0.09
N SER A 65 -0.99 -16.90 -1.13
CA SER A 65 -1.83 -17.55 -2.13
C SER A 65 -1.65 -16.88 -3.50
N ASP A 66 -2.30 -17.38 -4.54
CA ASP A 66 -2.25 -16.75 -5.88
C ASP A 66 -2.74 -15.30 -5.88
N THR A 67 -3.59 -14.93 -4.93
CA THR A 67 -4.16 -13.57 -4.75
C THR A 67 -3.48 -12.75 -3.65
N ILE A 68 -2.72 -13.39 -2.74
CA ILE A 68 -2.05 -12.75 -1.61
C ILE A 68 -0.55 -13.03 -1.69
N GLN A 69 0.22 -12.02 -2.07
CA GLN A 69 1.67 -12.10 -2.24
C GLN A 69 2.38 -10.91 -1.61
N VAL A 70 3.65 -11.12 -1.24
CA VAL A 70 4.50 -10.06 -0.69
C VAL A 70 5.19 -9.25 -1.78
N ALA A 71 5.29 -7.95 -1.54
CA ALA A 71 6.02 -7.03 -2.40
C ALA A 71 7.47 -6.91 -1.93
N CYS A 72 8.41 -6.80 -2.87
CA CYS A 72 9.83 -6.70 -2.55
C CYS A 72 10.23 -5.27 -2.15
N LEU A 73 10.93 -5.12 -1.03
CA LEU A 73 11.51 -3.82 -0.68
C LEU A 73 12.79 -3.57 -1.50
N PRO A 74 13.02 -2.34 -1.97
CA PRO A 74 14.27 -1.98 -2.61
C PRO A 74 15.44 -2.11 -1.61
N GLU A 75 16.63 -2.39 -2.12
CA GLU A 75 17.84 -2.32 -1.30
C GLU A 75 18.06 -0.88 -0.81
N LYS A 76 18.66 -0.78 0.37
CA LYS A 76 19.02 0.51 0.96
C LYS A 76 19.89 1.29 -0.03
N ASP A 77 19.59 2.57 -0.20
CA ASP A 77 20.32 3.49 -1.08
C ASP A 77 20.27 3.12 -2.58
N SER A 78 19.40 2.18 -2.98
CA SER A 78 19.17 1.91 -4.39
C SER A 78 18.49 3.10 -5.07
N LEU A 79 19.06 3.51 -6.20
CA LEU A 79 18.53 4.59 -7.03
C LEU A 79 17.88 3.99 -8.26
N LEU A 80 16.61 4.32 -8.47
CA LEU A 80 15.95 3.99 -9.72
C LEU A 80 16.51 4.90 -10.83
N PRO A 81 16.78 4.34 -12.03
CA PRO A 81 17.07 5.13 -13.22
C PRO A 81 15.98 6.17 -13.48
N ASN A 82 16.34 7.27 -14.15
CA ASN A 82 15.32 8.18 -14.66
C ASN A 82 14.43 7.46 -15.67
N ASP A 83 13.15 7.85 -15.70
CA ASP A 83 12.14 7.28 -16.58
C ASP A 83 11.93 5.77 -16.38
N TYR A 84 12.09 5.28 -15.15
CA TYR A 84 11.90 3.86 -14.87
C TYR A 84 10.42 3.49 -15.04
N PRO A 85 10.08 2.46 -15.84
CA PRO A 85 8.71 2.03 -16.01
C PRO A 85 8.20 1.45 -14.69
N CYS A 86 7.15 2.07 -14.16
CA CYS A 86 6.53 1.66 -12.92
C CYS A 86 5.02 1.57 -13.07
N TYR A 87 4.36 1.04 -12.05
CA TYR A 87 2.92 0.84 -12.08
C TYR A 87 2.29 1.46 -10.85
N VAL A 88 1.11 2.06 -11.06
CA VAL A 88 0.22 2.56 -10.03
C VAL A 88 -0.99 1.65 -9.96
N THR A 89 -1.29 1.16 -8.77
CA THR A 89 -2.47 0.29 -8.52
C THR A 89 -3.41 0.89 -7.49
N GLY A 90 -4.65 0.44 -7.53
CA GLY A 90 -5.64 0.68 -6.48
C GLY A 90 -7.07 0.65 -6.99
N TRP A 91 -7.97 1.22 -6.19
CA TRP A 91 -9.41 1.42 -6.49
C TRP A 91 -9.78 2.90 -6.56
N GLY A 92 -8.76 3.77 -6.54
CA GLY A 92 -8.90 5.21 -6.50
C GLY A 92 -9.47 5.79 -7.80
N ARG A 93 -9.81 7.08 -7.75
CA ARG A 93 -10.29 7.80 -8.92
C ARG A 93 -9.14 8.01 -9.91
N LEU A 94 -9.25 7.40 -11.09
CA LEU A 94 -8.53 7.91 -12.25
C LEU A 94 -9.28 9.16 -12.72
N TRP A 95 -8.63 10.33 -12.70
CA TRP A 95 -9.21 11.53 -13.30
C TRP A 95 -9.36 11.28 -14.81
N SER A 96 -10.54 10.84 -15.20
CA SER A 96 -11.01 10.85 -16.57
C SER A 96 -12.25 11.74 -16.59
N GLU A 97 -12.29 12.66 -17.55
CA GLU A 97 -13.18 13.83 -17.58
C GLU A 97 -14.68 13.50 -17.64
N TYR A 98 -15.10 12.23 -17.61
CA TYR A 98 -16.46 11.84 -18.04
C TYR A 98 -17.28 10.94 -17.12
N ARG A 99 -16.77 10.42 -15.98
CA ARG A 99 -17.62 9.66 -15.02
C ARG A 99 -17.07 9.70 -13.59
N PRO A 100 -17.71 10.42 -12.65
CA PRO A 100 -17.28 10.47 -11.24
C PRO A 100 -17.76 9.26 -10.43
N TRP A 101 -17.53 8.04 -10.91
CA TRP A 101 -17.75 6.82 -10.11
C TRP A 101 -16.41 6.34 -9.58
N GLN A 102 -16.35 5.97 -8.29
CA GLN A 102 -15.20 5.22 -7.75
C GLN A 102 -15.05 3.94 -8.55
N ILE A 103 -13.83 3.49 -8.82
CA ILE A 103 -13.62 2.24 -9.56
C ILE A 103 -13.69 1.11 -8.53
N PRO A 104 -14.77 0.31 -8.48
CA PRO A 104 -14.89 -0.73 -7.46
C PRO A 104 -13.92 -1.88 -7.69
N ARG A 105 -13.37 -2.00 -8.91
CA ARG A 105 -12.38 -3.02 -9.30
C ARG A 105 -10.97 -2.47 -9.29
N ALA A 106 -10.02 -3.28 -8.85
CA ALA A 106 -8.61 -2.91 -8.82
C ALA A 106 -8.12 -2.64 -10.25
N PHE A 107 -7.39 -1.55 -10.44
CA PHE A 107 -6.72 -1.24 -11.71
C PHE A 107 -5.20 -1.30 -11.55
N LEU A 108 -4.52 -1.53 -12.67
CA LEU A 108 -3.08 -1.40 -12.85
C LEU A 108 -2.85 -0.43 -13.99
N LYS A 109 -2.12 0.66 -13.74
CA LYS A 109 -1.80 1.67 -14.75
C LYS A 109 -0.30 1.89 -14.81
N GLU A 110 0.25 1.84 -16.02
CA GLU A 110 1.64 2.22 -16.27
C GLU A 110 1.88 3.70 -15.96
N ALA A 111 3.04 3.96 -15.37
CA ALA A 111 3.53 5.28 -14.99
C ALA A 111 5.04 5.35 -15.21
N VAL A 112 5.55 6.58 -15.24
CA VAL A 112 6.98 6.85 -15.35
C VAL A 112 7.46 7.38 -14.01
N CYS A 113 8.38 6.66 -13.38
CA CYS A 113 8.92 7.03 -12.08
C CYS A 113 10.19 7.85 -12.25
N HIS A 114 10.26 9.00 -11.56
CA HIS A 114 11.44 9.87 -11.55
C HIS A 114 12.16 9.80 -10.18
N PRO A 115 13.51 9.82 -10.16
CA PRO A 115 14.32 9.68 -8.95
C PRO A 115 14.18 10.84 -7.94
N LEU A 116 13.59 11.98 -8.31
CA LEU A 116 13.56 13.19 -7.49
C LEU A 116 12.26 13.44 -6.70
N SER A 117 11.36 12.47 -6.59
CA SER A 117 10.10 12.66 -5.85
C SER A 117 10.07 11.94 -4.48
N LEU A 118 11.13 12.03 -3.69
CA LEU A 118 11.11 11.53 -2.31
C LEU A 118 10.13 12.29 -1.37
N SER A 119 9.50 13.37 -1.83
CA SER A 119 8.52 14.16 -1.08
C SER A 119 7.05 13.92 -1.48
N ALA A 120 6.78 13.09 -2.50
CA ALA A 120 5.41 12.84 -2.96
C ALA A 120 5.13 11.39 -3.39
N PHE A 121 5.82 10.41 -2.80
CA PHE A 121 5.35 9.03 -2.84
C PHE A 121 4.34 8.80 -1.71
N THR A 122 3.18 9.43 -1.82
CA THR A 122 1.96 8.81 -1.30
C THR A 122 1.87 7.43 -1.94
N PHE A 123 2.01 6.39 -1.12
CA PHE A 123 1.78 4.96 -1.40
C PHE A 123 1.13 4.70 -2.76
N SER A 124 1.89 4.19 -3.75
CA SER A 124 1.35 3.35 -4.85
C SER A 124 2.33 3.00 -5.97
N CYS A 125 3.65 3.22 -5.86
CA CYS A 125 4.56 2.64 -6.85
C CYS A 125 4.79 1.16 -6.53
N LEU A 126 4.23 0.29 -7.36
CA LEU A 126 4.27 -1.16 -7.13
C LEU A 126 5.72 -1.65 -7.19
N CYS A 127 6.11 -2.37 -6.14
CA CYS A 127 7.28 -3.22 -6.13
C CYS A 127 6.95 -4.52 -6.89
N LYS A 128 7.91 -5.04 -7.67
CA LYS A 128 7.76 -6.35 -8.31
C LYS A 128 7.39 -7.41 -7.26
N PRO A 129 6.51 -8.38 -7.58
CA PRO A 129 6.30 -9.53 -6.70
C PRO A 129 7.65 -10.21 -6.46
N CYS A 130 7.91 -10.58 -5.21
CA CYS A 130 9.16 -11.26 -4.91
C CYS A 130 9.20 -12.61 -5.62
N SER A 131 10.15 -12.77 -6.56
CA SER A 131 10.50 -14.11 -7.02
C SER A 131 11.16 -14.82 -5.85
N ASN A 132 10.46 -15.76 -5.25
CA ASN A 132 10.98 -16.58 -4.17
C ASN A 132 12.00 -17.55 -4.75
N ASN A 133 13.20 -17.05 -5.06
CA ASN A 133 14.34 -17.87 -5.41
C ASN A 133 15.31 -17.83 -4.22
N ARG A 134 14.95 -18.57 -3.18
CA ARG A 134 15.90 -19.08 -2.20
C ARG A 134 15.96 -20.60 -2.37
#